data_AF-A0A329RJ42-F1
#
_entry.id   AF-A0A329RJ42-F1
#
_cell.length_a   1.000
_cell.length_b   1.000
_cell.length_c   1.000
_cell.angle_alpha   90.00
_cell.angle_beta   90.00
_cell.angle_gamma   90.00
#
_symmetry.space_group_name_H-M   'P 1'
#
loop_
_entity.id
_entity.type
_entity.pdbx_description
1 polymer ?
#
loop_
_entity_poly.entity_id
_entity_poly.type
_entity_poly.pdbx_seq_one_letter_code
_entity_poly.pdbx_strand_id
1 'polypeptide(L)'
;MLKNSKPDLKDLNVCGCVAYHHLPKEKQGDKLEIRAKRAVFLGMAESQLGYRLLGLESDDIIHRRSVRFREDVAVGGVMWKS
;
A
#
# COMPACT_ATOMS: atom_id res chain seq x y z
N MET A 1 19.73 -18.26 -14.93
CA MET A 1 18.98 -18.24 -16.21
C MET A 1 17.79 -17.29 -16.06
N LEU A 2 17.83 -16.14 -16.72
CA LEU A 2 16.69 -15.21 -16.77
C LEU A 2 15.73 -15.74 -17.84
N LYS A 3 14.50 -16.11 -17.45
CA LYS A 3 13.50 -16.62 -18.39
C LYS A 3 13.05 -15.48 -19.32
N ASN A 4 13.03 -15.73 -20.63
CA ASN A 4 12.49 -14.81 -21.65
C ASN A 4 10.93 -14.76 -21.66
N SER A 5 10.31 -14.94 -20.50
CA SER A 5 8.86 -14.84 -20.31
C SER A 5 8.55 -13.44 -19.80
N LYS A 6 7.47 -12.82 -20.30
CA LYS A 6 6.98 -11.54 -19.74
C LYS A 6 6.90 -11.68 -18.21
N PRO A 7 7.56 -10.79 -17.44
CA PRO A 7 7.51 -10.86 -15.99
C PRO A 7 6.06 -10.68 -15.54
N ASP A 8 5.64 -11.47 -14.55
CA ASP A 8 4.36 -11.24 -13.90
C ASP A 8 4.52 -10.03 -12.97
N LEU A 9 3.90 -8.91 -13.35
CA LEU A 9 4.02 -7.63 -12.65
C LEU A 9 2.90 -7.41 -11.63
N LYS A 10 2.07 -8.42 -11.32
CA LYS A 10 0.92 -8.29 -10.40
C LYS A 10 1.28 -7.79 -9.01
N ASP A 11 2.51 -8.04 -8.56
CA ASP A 11 2.98 -7.62 -7.23
C ASP A 11 3.77 -6.30 -7.28
N LEU A 12 4.04 -5.76 -8.47
CA LEU A 12 4.70 -4.48 -8.63
C LEU A 12 3.65 -3.37 -8.50
N ASN A 13 3.82 -2.51 -7.50
CA ASN A 13 2.97 -1.35 -7.29
C ASN A 13 3.79 -0.06 -7.42
N VAL A 14 3.16 1.05 -7.84
CA VAL A 14 3.80 2.37 -7.95
C VAL A 14 4.17 2.91 -6.56
N CYS A 15 5.48 3.02 -6.28
CA CYS A 15 5.96 3.67 -5.06
C CYS A 15 5.45 5.11 -4.96
N GLY A 16 5.03 5.54 -3.76
CA GLY A 16 4.43 6.85 -3.53
C GLY A 16 2.93 6.92 -3.83
N CYS A 17 2.31 5.81 -4.29
CA CYS A 17 0.87 5.78 -4.50
C CYS A 17 0.07 5.78 -3.19
N VAL A 18 -1.18 6.21 -3.27
CA VAL A 18 -2.14 6.08 -2.17
C VAL A 18 -2.48 4.61 -1.97
N ALA A 19 -2.46 4.19 -0.72
CA ALA A 19 -2.76 2.83 -0.30
C ALA A 19 -3.80 2.83 0.82
N TYR A 20 -4.60 1.77 0.89
CA TYR A 20 -5.60 1.55 1.93
C TYR A 20 -5.32 0.23 2.62
N HIS A 21 -5.09 0.28 3.93
CA HIS A 21 -4.89 -0.93 4.73
C HIS A 21 -6.09 -1.17 5.64
N HIS A 22 -6.45 -2.44 5.80
CA HIS A 22 -7.59 -2.83 6.63
C HIS A 22 -7.30 -2.55 8.12
N LEU A 23 -8.33 -2.09 8.84
CA LEU A 23 -8.34 -2.02 10.30
C LEU A 23 -8.91 -3.31 10.89
N PRO A 24 -8.25 -3.97 11.86
CA PRO A 24 -8.83 -5.10 12.57
C PRO A 24 -10.19 -4.74 13.18
N LYS A 25 -11.12 -5.69 13.22
CA LYS A 25 -12.47 -5.47 13.79
C LYS A 25 -12.43 -5.00 15.23
N GLU A 26 -11.43 -5.44 15.99
CA GLU A 26 -11.16 -5.04 17.38
C GLU A 26 -10.94 -3.53 17.53
N LYS A 27 -10.49 -2.87 16.46
CA LYS A 27 -10.27 -1.43 16.39
C LYS A 27 -11.43 -0.68 15.70
N GLN A 28 -12.47 -1.39 15.28
CA GLN A 28 -13.69 -0.81 14.71
C GLN A 28 -14.74 -0.77 15.83
N GLY A 29 -15.14 0.44 16.25
CA GLY A 29 -16.10 0.61 17.36
C GLY A 29 -17.47 0.02 17.06
N ASP A 30 -17.94 0.15 15.81
CA ASP A 30 -19.24 -0.32 15.36
C ASP A 30 -19.20 -0.83 13.90
N LYS A 31 -20.27 -1.52 13.46
CA LYS A 31 -20.36 -2.13 12.12
C LYS A 31 -20.28 -1.12 10.95
N LEU A 32 -20.58 0.15 11.23
CA LEU A 32 -20.60 1.26 10.28
C LEU A 32 -19.27 2.04 10.19
N GLU A 33 -18.31 1.72 11.06
CA GLU A 33 -17.03 2.42 11.10
C GLU A 33 -16.16 2.16 9.85
N ILE A 34 -15.25 3.11 9.61
CA ILE A 34 -14.31 3.05 8.50
C ILE A 34 -13.43 1.80 8.62
N ARG A 35 -13.47 0.94 7.60
CA ARG A 35 -12.77 -0.37 7.61
C ARG A 35 -11.33 -0.32 7.15
N ALA A 36 -10.89 0.80 6.59
CA ALA A 36 -9.55 0.96 6.06
C ALA A 36 -9.03 2.38 6.25
N LYS A 37 -7.76 2.51 6.61
CA LYS A 37 -7.08 3.80 6.71
C LYS A 37 -6.21 4.04 5.50
N ARG A 38 -6.01 5.33 5.19
CA ARG A 38 -5.16 5.78 4.10
C ARG A 38 -3.69 5.80 4.52
N ALA A 39 -2.83 5.45 3.57
CA ALA A 39 -1.40 5.45 3.71
C ALA A 39 -0.74 5.75 2.36
N VAL A 40 0.57 5.99 2.37
CA VAL A 40 1.40 6.05 1.16
C VAL A 40 2.20 4.76 1.06
N PHE A 41 2.22 4.13 -0.12
CA PHE A 41 3.03 2.95 -0.35
C PHE A 41 4.51 3.32 -0.48
N LEU A 42 5.38 2.71 0.33
CA LEU A 42 6.82 2.98 0.33
C LEU A 42 7.66 1.83 -0.26
N GLY A 43 7.04 0.67 -0.50
CA GLY A 43 7.74 -0.53 -0.97
C GLY A 43 7.47 -1.77 -0.13
N MET A 44 8.24 -2.82 -0.38
CA MET A 44 8.18 -4.06 0.39
C MET A 44 8.77 -3.86 1.78
N ALA A 45 8.22 -4.55 2.78
CA ALA A 45 8.76 -4.57 4.13
C ALA A 45 10.07 -5.37 4.16
N GLU A 46 11.10 -4.85 4.84
CA GLU A 46 12.45 -5.43 4.83
C GLU A 46 12.56 -6.69 5.73
N SER A 47 11.90 -6.67 6.88
CA SER A 47 12.06 -7.71 7.92
C SER A 47 10.92 -8.72 7.96
N GLN A 48 9.83 -8.51 7.22
CA GLN A 48 8.61 -9.30 7.29
C GLN A 48 7.91 -9.35 5.93
N LEU A 49 7.18 -10.44 5.65
CA LEU A 49 6.32 -10.50 4.47
C LEU A 49 5.21 -9.44 4.57
N GLY A 50 5.20 -8.50 3.63
CA GLY A 50 4.19 -7.45 3.51
C GLY A 50 4.74 -6.17 2.88
N TYR A 51 3.95 -5.11 2.98
CA TYR A 51 4.26 -3.79 2.45
C TYR A 51 4.56 -2.81 3.58
N ARG A 52 5.49 -1.89 3.32
CA ARG A 52 5.82 -0.76 4.17
C ARG A 52 5.00 0.44 3.70
N LEU A 53 4.24 1.04 4.61
CA LEU A 53 3.36 2.17 4.31
C LEU A 53 3.63 3.31 5.31
N LEU A 54 3.42 4.55 4.88
CA LEU A 54 3.33 5.73 5.76
C LEU A 54 1.86 6.02 6.04
N GLY A 55 1.41 5.86 7.29
CA GLY A 55 0.03 6.15 7.66
C GLY A 55 -0.26 7.65 7.64
N LEU A 56 -1.19 8.09 6.79
CA LEU A 56 -1.47 9.54 6.62
C LEU A 56 -2.16 10.18 7.84
N GLU A 57 -2.81 9.38 8.68
CA GLU A 57 -3.47 9.84 9.90
C GLU A 57 -2.59 9.73 11.15
N SER A 58 -1.64 8.78 11.15
CA SER A 58 -0.82 8.45 12.31
C SER A 58 0.61 8.98 12.20
N ASP A 59 1.04 9.37 11.00
CA ASP A 59 2.41 9.76 10.65
C ASP A 59 3.47 8.69 10.95
N ASP A 60 3.03 7.44 11.10
CA ASP A 60 3.87 6.30 11.46
C ASP A 60 4.12 5.37 10.27
N ILE A 61 5.27 4.68 10.32
CA ILE A 61 5.56 3.57 9.42
C ILE A 61 4.82 2.31 9.89
N ILE A 62 3.97 1.77 9.03
CA ILE A 62 3.17 0.57 9.29
C ILE A 62 3.51 -0.53 8.29
N HIS A 63 3.51 -1.78 8.78
CA HIS A 63 3.72 -2.97 7.96
C HIS A 63 2.42 -3.76 7.82
N ARG A 64 1.95 -3.98 6.59
CA ARG A 64 0.68 -4.67 6.30
C ARG A 64 0.76 -5.54 5.06
N ARG A 65 0.15 -6.73 5.11
CA ARG A 65 0.03 -7.64 3.96
C ARG A 65 -1.19 -7.33 3.09
N SER A 66 -2.33 -7.08 3.72
CA SER A 66 -3.57 -6.81 3.01
C SER A 66 -3.71 -5.30 2.79
N VAL A 67 -3.34 -4.87 1.59
CA VAL A 67 -3.35 -3.47 1.16
C VAL A 67 -4.01 -3.39 -0.19
N ARG A 68 -4.84 -2.35 -0.39
CA ARG A 68 -5.38 -1.98 -1.70
C ARG A 68 -4.65 -0.74 -2.18
N PHE A 69 -4.04 -0.83 -3.35
CA PHE A 69 -3.29 0.27 -3.96
C PHE A 69 -4.18 1.05 -4.92
N ARG A 70 -4.01 2.37 -4.90
CA ARG A 70 -4.64 3.32 -5.80
C ARG A 70 -3.54 4.05 -6.56
N GLU A 71 -3.04 3.37 -7.59
CA GLU A 71 -1.86 3.78 -8.34
C GLU A 71 -2.10 5.00 -9.25
N ASP A 72 -3.36 5.34 -9.53
CA ASP A 72 -3.75 6.58 -10.24
C ASP A 72 -3.48 7.84 -9.42
N VAL A 73 -3.21 7.71 -8.11
CA VAL A 73 -2.96 8.84 -7.20
C VAL A 73 -1.63 8.65 -6.50
N ALA A 74 -0.68 9.53 -6.77
CA ALA A 74 0.62 9.58 -6.08
C ALA A 74 0.79 10.91 -5.33
N VAL A 75 1.40 10.84 -4.15
CA VAL A 75 1.74 12.04 -3.37
C VAL A 75 2.89 12.75 -4.08
N GLY A 76 2.69 14.02 -4.44
CA GLY A 76 3.72 14.83 -5.12
C GLY A 76 3.53 15.06 -6.62
N GLY A 77 2.42 14.61 -7.22
CA GLY A 77 1.92 15.17 -8.49
C GLY A 77 2.73 14.89 -9.76
N VAL A 78 3.64 13.91 -9.77
CA VAL A 78 4.32 13.47 -11.01
C VAL A 78 3.99 12.02 -11.32
N MET A 79 2.88 11.83 -12.03
CA MET A 79 2.68 10.62 -12.82
C MET A 79 3.65 10.71 -13.99
N TRP A 80 4.77 9.98 -13.93
CA TRP A 80 5.62 9.77 -15.10
C TRP A 80 4.81 8.99 -16.12
N LYS A 81 4.15 9.72 -17.03
CA LYS A 81 3.59 9.14 -18.25
C LYS A 81 4.76 8.78 -19.15
N SER A 82 5.10 7.49 -19.18
CA SER A 82 5.88 6.89 -20.27
C SER A 82 5.08 6.87 -21.56
#